data_AF-A0A1H3DG62-F1
#
_entry.id   AF-A0A1H3DG62-F1
#
_cell.length_a   1.000
_cell.length_b   1.000
_cell.length_c   1.000
_cell.angle_alpha   90.00
_cell.angle_beta   90.00
_cell.angle_gamma   90.00
#
_symmetry.space_group_name_H-M   'P 1'
#
loop_
_entity.id
_entity.type
_entity.pdbx_description
1 polymer ?
#
loop_
_entity_poly.entity_id
_entity_poly.type
_entity_poly.pdbx_seq_one_letter_code
_entity_poly.pdbx_strand_id
1 'polypeptide(L)'
;MWQLLIPIGLALGGGIYFAGKPISDAGWQRIYYRQYQRHLTPAEVAAAQRGEVVEKIHKKYGDIWHSYFDQGPLRVRWQNGRYQFTPHSTWVRLSKHGQLQAENIYTTTADSVPYKGIWKNYRPDGSLEFVNYQLPAMFDGDSVTHNVVVQFGYQTPADTLSVHHMYSRSGGRAVREFWSRDVRGQQPMPEGWKP
;
A
#
# COMPACT_ATOMS: atom_id res chain seq x y z
N MET A 1 -45.64 24.24 -11.73
CA MET A 1 -44.48 24.22 -10.81
C MET A 1 -44.00 22.77 -10.59
N TRP A 2 -43.42 22.12 -11.60
CA TRP A 2 -42.99 20.70 -11.54
C TRP A 2 -41.86 20.39 -12.56
N GLN A 3 -40.74 21.15 -12.54
CA GLN A 3 -39.62 20.95 -13.50
C GLN A 3 -38.21 20.96 -12.87
N LEU A 4 -38.08 20.88 -11.54
CA LEU A 4 -36.79 21.03 -10.84
C LEU A 4 -36.25 19.77 -10.13
N LEU A 5 -36.91 18.60 -10.26
CA LEU A 5 -36.55 17.40 -9.48
C LEU A 5 -35.78 16.31 -10.25
N ILE A 6 -35.62 16.43 -11.57
CA ILE A 6 -34.96 15.40 -12.40
C ILE A 6 -33.41 15.38 -12.29
N PRO A 7 -32.65 16.50 -12.21
CA PRO A 7 -31.19 16.42 -12.23
C PRO A 7 -30.57 15.89 -10.93
N ILE A 8 -31.28 15.96 -9.79
CA ILE A 8 -30.78 15.50 -8.49
C ILE A 8 -30.81 13.97 -8.39
N GLY A 9 -31.79 13.31 -9.00
CA GLY A 9 -31.92 11.84 -8.98
C GLY A 9 -30.76 11.12 -9.69
N LEU A 10 -30.26 11.66 -10.80
CA LEU A 10 -29.15 11.06 -11.56
C LEU A 10 -27.79 11.26 -10.89
N ALA A 11 -27.56 12.40 -10.24
CA ALA A 11 -26.32 12.66 -9.50
C ALA A 11 -26.19 11.75 -8.25
N LEU A 12 -27.29 11.56 -7.50
CA LEU A 12 -27.31 10.70 -6.32
C LEU A 12 -27.35 9.21 -6.69
N GLY A 13 -28.14 8.81 -7.69
CA GLY A 13 -28.23 7.43 -8.15
C GLY A 13 -26.90 6.89 -8.71
N GLY A 14 -26.18 7.71 -9.47
CA GLY A 14 -24.85 7.36 -9.97
C GLY A 14 -23.81 7.19 -8.85
N GLY A 15 -23.77 8.13 -7.90
CA GLY A 15 -22.84 8.08 -6.77
C GLY A 15 -23.02 6.85 -5.88
N ILE A 16 -24.28 6.49 -5.58
CA ILE A 16 -24.60 5.37 -4.68
C ILE A 16 -24.39 4.01 -5.36
N TYR A 17 -24.69 3.87 -6.67
CA TYR A 17 -24.48 2.59 -7.37
C TYR A 17 -22.98 2.21 -7.49
N PHE A 18 -22.07 3.19 -7.53
CA PHE A 18 -20.64 2.95 -7.48
C PHE A 18 -20.08 2.75 -6.06
N ALA A 19 -20.83 3.10 -5.00
CA ALA A 19 -20.41 2.88 -3.61
C ALA A 19 -20.65 1.44 -3.13
N GLY A 20 -21.54 0.69 -3.78
CA GLY A 20 -21.95 -0.66 -3.35
C GLY A 20 -21.22 -1.84 -4.02
N LYS A 21 -20.35 -1.60 -5.02
CA LYS A 21 -19.55 -2.65 -5.66
C LYS A 21 -18.10 -2.55 -5.21
N PRO A 22 -17.44 -3.66 -4.82
CA PRO A 22 -16.01 -3.63 -4.56
C PRO A 22 -15.29 -3.13 -5.81
N ILE A 23 -14.52 -2.05 -5.66
CA ILE A 23 -13.68 -1.54 -6.73
C ILE A 23 -12.71 -2.68 -7.09
N SER A 24 -12.79 -3.16 -8.33
CA SER A 24 -11.89 -4.21 -8.80
C SER A 24 -10.43 -3.74 -8.79
N ASP A 25 -9.47 -4.66 -8.77
CA ASP A 25 -8.05 -4.29 -8.75
C ASP A 25 -7.66 -3.39 -9.93
N ALA A 26 -8.25 -3.63 -11.11
CA ALA A 26 -8.13 -2.76 -12.28
C ALA A 26 -8.75 -1.36 -12.06
N GLY A 27 -9.85 -1.26 -11.31
CA GLY A 27 -10.44 0.00 -10.88
C GLY A 27 -9.53 0.78 -9.93
N TRP A 28 -8.95 0.10 -8.92
CA TRP A 28 -7.98 0.69 -7.99
C TRP A 28 -6.73 1.19 -8.73
N GLN A 29 -6.14 0.36 -9.59
CA GLN A 29 -5.00 0.74 -10.44
C GLN A 29 -5.33 1.99 -11.28
N ARG A 30 -6.52 2.08 -11.87
CA ARG A 30 -6.95 3.23 -12.68
C ARG A 30 -7.14 4.50 -11.85
N ILE A 31 -7.62 4.39 -10.61
CA ILE A 31 -7.74 5.53 -9.68
C ILE A 31 -6.34 6.03 -9.30
N TYR A 32 -5.44 5.14 -8.88
CA TYR A 32 -4.07 5.52 -8.52
C TYR A 32 -3.31 6.13 -9.71
N TYR A 33 -3.41 5.53 -10.90
CA TYR A 33 -2.83 6.07 -12.13
C TYR A 33 -3.30 7.50 -12.41
N ARG A 34 -4.60 7.78 -12.27
CA ARG A 34 -5.16 9.13 -12.44
C ARG A 34 -4.71 10.12 -11.37
N GLN A 35 -4.45 9.69 -10.14
CA GLN A 35 -3.86 10.55 -9.11
C GLN A 35 -2.43 10.96 -9.51
N TYR A 36 -1.59 9.99 -9.90
CA TYR A 36 -0.21 10.28 -10.29
C TYR A 36 -0.11 11.20 -11.52
N GLN A 37 -0.94 10.98 -12.54
CA GLN A 37 -0.97 11.83 -13.75
C GLN A 37 -1.30 13.30 -13.47
N ARG A 38 -2.15 13.61 -12.49
CA ARG A 38 -2.61 14.99 -12.19
C ARG A 38 -1.51 15.92 -11.69
N HIS A 39 -0.36 15.38 -11.28
CA HIS A 39 0.75 16.16 -10.71
C HIS A 39 2.02 16.09 -11.58
N LEU A 40 1.89 15.78 -12.87
CA LEU A 40 2.95 15.99 -13.86
C LEU A 40 2.88 17.42 -14.42
N THR A 41 4.01 18.10 -14.46
CA THR A 41 4.14 19.39 -15.18
C THR A 41 4.23 19.15 -16.69
N PRO A 42 3.94 20.16 -17.54
CA PRO A 42 4.13 20.05 -18.99
C PRO A 42 5.57 19.68 -19.39
N ALA A 43 6.58 20.14 -18.63
CA ALA A 43 7.98 19.82 -18.87
C ALA A 43 8.29 18.34 -18.55
N GLU A 44 7.76 17.81 -17.44
CA GLU A 44 7.89 16.40 -17.07
C GLU A 44 7.16 15.47 -18.05
N VAL A 45 5.98 15.88 -18.53
CA VAL A 45 5.25 15.20 -19.62
C VAL A 45 6.12 15.11 -20.87
N ALA A 46 6.66 16.24 -21.32
CA ALA A 46 7.48 16.28 -22.53
C ALA A 46 8.78 15.48 -22.39
N ALA A 47 9.44 15.53 -21.22
CA ALA A 47 10.62 14.72 -20.90
C ALA A 47 10.31 13.22 -20.98
N ALA A 48 9.30 12.77 -20.22
CA ALA A 48 8.90 11.37 -20.23
C ALA A 48 8.54 10.88 -21.64
N GLN A 49 7.81 11.68 -22.43
CA GLN A 49 7.44 11.34 -23.81
C GLN A 49 8.63 11.25 -24.79
N ARG A 50 9.76 11.92 -24.51
CA ARG A 50 11.03 11.73 -25.25
C ARG A 50 11.79 10.46 -24.83
N GLY A 51 11.26 9.68 -23.88
CA GLY A 51 11.90 8.50 -23.31
C GLY A 51 12.81 8.78 -22.11
N GLU A 52 12.83 10.01 -21.60
CA GLU A 52 13.59 10.35 -20.40
C GLU A 52 12.93 9.77 -19.15
N VAL A 53 13.73 9.53 -18.11
CA VAL A 53 13.24 9.10 -16.80
C VAL A 53 13.08 10.35 -15.92
N VAL A 54 11.84 10.67 -15.55
CA VAL A 54 11.56 11.79 -14.64
C VAL A 54 11.57 11.26 -13.21
N GLU A 55 12.48 11.78 -12.39
CA GLU A 55 12.53 11.51 -10.94
C GLU A 55 11.96 12.72 -10.20
N LYS A 56 11.01 12.50 -9.28
CA LYS A 56 10.45 13.59 -8.46
C LYS A 56 9.98 13.13 -7.09
N ILE A 57 9.91 14.05 -6.13
CA ILE A 57 9.08 13.85 -4.93
C ILE A 57 7.63 14.10 -5.31
N HIS A 58 6.75 13.14 -5.02
CA HIS A 58 5.33 13.20 -5.33
C HIS A 58 4.49 13.15 -4.06
N LYS A 59 3.33 13.82 -4.07
CA LYS A 59 2.33 13.76 -3.00
C LYS A 59 1.05 13.13 -3.54
N LYS A 60 0.61 12.06 -2.90
CA LYS A 60 -0.59 11.28 -3.22
C LYS A 60 -1.59 11.43 -2.08
N TYR A 61 -2.73 12.04 -2.36
CA TYR A 61 -3.79 12.22 -1.39
C TYR A 61 -4.59 10.91 -1.24
N GLY A 62 -4.68 10.41 -0.01
CA GLY A 62 -5.45 9.21 0.30
C GLY A 62 -6.93 9.53 0.39
N ASP A 63 -7.74 8.58 -0.08
CA ASP A 63 -9.21 8.55 0.03
C ASP A 63 -9.99 9.81 -0.44
N ILE A 64 -11.32 9.77 -0.30
CA ILE A 64 -12.22 10.87 -0.67
C ILE A 64 -12.20 11.97 0.41
N TRP A 65 -11.82 11.61 1.63
CA TRP A 65 -11.87 12.45 2.83
C TRP A 65 -10.57 13.24 3.07
N HIS A 66 -9.51 12.96 2.30
CA HIS A 66 -8.23 13.67 2.33
C HIS A 66 -7.61 13.74 3.74
N SER A 67 -7.84 12.69 4.54
CA SER A 67 -7.46 12.66 5.97
C SER A 67 -5.94 12.60 6.19
N TYR A 68 -5.22 12.06 5.20
CA TYR A 68 -3.77 11.96 5.11
C TYR A 68 -3.29 12.10 3.65
N PHE A 69 -1.98 12.28 3.48
CA PHE A 69 -1.31 12.13 2.19
C PHE A 69 -0.05 11.25 2.33
N ASP A 70 0.18 10.40 1.34
CA ASP A 70 1.42 9.66 1.17
C ASP A 70 2.38 10.55 0.34
N GLN A 71 3.65 10.69 0.73
CA GLN A 71 4.66 11.40 -0.05
C GLN A 71 5.97 10.62 -0.15
N GLY A 72 6.64 10.70 -1.30
CA GLY A 72 7.95 10.07 -1.48
C GLY A 72 8.47 10.12 -2.92
N PRO A 73 9.63 9.49 -3.19
CA PRO A 73 10.25 9.45 -4.51
C PRO A 73 9.44 8.62 -5.52
N LEU A 74 9.12 9.25 -6.65
CA LEU A 74 8.38 8.68 -7.75
C LEU A 74 9.19 8.79 -9.04
N ARG A 75 9.47 7.64 -9.64
CA ARG A 75 9.98 7.53 -11.00
C ARG A 75 8.83 7.52 -11.99
N VAL A 76 8.94 8.30 -13.06
CA VAL A 76 7.97 8.35 -14.16
C VAL A 76 8.67 8.12 -15.48
N ARG A 77 8.13 7.19 -16.27
CA ARG A 77 8.61 6.83 -17.62
C ARG A 77 7.43 6.79 -18.60
N TRP A 78 7.69 7.01 -19.88
CA TRP A 78 6.75 6.63 -20.95
C TRP A 78 7.19 5.30 -21.54
N GLN A 79 6.31 4.31 -21.54
CA GLN A 79 6.59 2.98 -22.09
C GLN A 79 5.32 2.38 -22.69
N ASN A 80 5.41 1.78 -23.87
CA ASN A 80 4.29 1.09 -24.54
C ASN A 80 3.03 1.97 -24.68
N GLY A 81 3.20 3.24 -25.04
CA GLY A 81 2.09 4.19 -25.25
C GLY A 81 1.37 4.66 -23.98
N ARG A 82 1.95 4.44 -22.79
CA ARG A 82 1.39 4.86 -21.50
C ARG A 82 2.48 5.35 -20.56
N TYR A 83 2.09 6.08 -19.52
CA TYR A 83 3.01 6.36 -18.41
C TYR A 83 3.18 5.11 -17.55
N GLN A 84 4.34 4.99 -16.91
CA GLN A 84 4.61 4.07 -15.82
C GLN A 84 5.01 4.91 -14.60
N PHE A 85 4.39 4.64 -13.47
CA PHE A 85 4.62 5.33 -12.20
C PHE A 85 5.18 4.31 -11.20
N THR A 86 6.46 4.45 -10.85
CA THR A 86 7.18 3.50 -10.00
C THR A 86 7.63 4.21 -8.72
N PRO A 87 6.88 4.12 -7.61
CA PRO A 87 7.38 4.57 -6.31
C PRO A 87 8.57 3.72 -5.89
N HIS A 88 9.59 4.35 -5.31
CA HIS A 88 10.79 3.70 -4.81
C HIS A 88 11.25 4.34 -3.49
N SER A 89 12.22 3.72 -2.83
CA SER A 89 12.77 4.21 -1.54
C SER A 89 11.67 4.36 -0.48
N THR A 90 11.82 5.23 0.51
CA THR A 90 10.81 5.43 1.56
C THR A 90 9.75 6.44 1.14
N TRP A 91 8.48 6.06 1.28
CA TRP A 91 7.32 6.95 1.25
C TRP A 91 6.73 7.08 2.66
N VAL A 92 6.47 8.31 3.09
CA VAL A 92 5.87 8.59 4.40
C VAL A 92 4.40 8.98 4.23
N ARG A 93 3.54 8.46 5.10
CA ARG A 93 2.17 8.92 5.27
C ARG A 93 2.14 9.99 6.35
N LEU A 94 1.68 11.17 6.00
CA LEU A 94 1.46 12.26 6.93
C LEU A 94 -0.03 12.55 7.07
N SER A 95 -0.50 12.78 8.30
CA SER A 95 -1.83 13.33 8.54
C SER A 95 -1.97 14.72 7.91
N LYS A 96 -3.19 15.24 7.82
CA LYS A 96 -3.44 16.64 7.41
C LYS A 96 -2.68 17.70 8.25
N HIS A 97 -2.19 17.34 9.44
CA HIS A 97 -1.40 18.19 10.33
C HIS A 97 0.12 17.93 10.25
N GLY A 98 0.59 17.09 9.30
CA GLY A 98 2.00 16.78 9.12
C GLY A 98 2.55 15.69 10.05
N GLN A 99 1.71 15.07 10.87
CA GLN A 99 2.13 13.98 11.76
C GLN A 99 2.39 12.68 10.98
N LEU A 100 3.52 12.02 11.24
CA LEU A 100 3.84 10.71 10.68
C LEU A 100 2.84 9.64 11.18
N GLN A 101 2.23 8.94 10.23
CA GLN A 101 1.30 7.82 10.49
C GLN A 101 1.81 6.50 9.92
N ALA A 102 2.62 6.51 8.85
CA ALA A 102 3.21 5.31 8.27
C ALA A 102 4.50 5.58 7.50
N GLU A 103 5.36 4.57 7.39
CA GLU A 103 6.43 4.49 6.41
C GLU A 103 6.18 3.30 5.48
N ASN A 104 6.35 3.47 4.17
CA ASN A 104 6.32 2.42 3.17
C ASN A 104 7.68 2.41 2.47
N ILE A 105 8.51 1.43 2.78
CA ILE A 105 9.86 1.27 2.22
C ILE A 105 9.75 0.33 1.01
N TYR A 106 9.91 0.89 -0.18
CA TYR A 106 9.86 0.16 -1.44
C TYR A 106 11.23 -0.44 -1.76
N THR A 107 11.27 -1.76 -1.87
CA THR A 107 12.46 -2.55 -2.21
C THR A 107 12.39 -2.96 -3.68
N THR A 108 12.49 -1.97 -4.58
CA THR A 108 12.20 -2.15 -6.01
C THR A 108 13.45 -1.96 -6.85
N THR A 109 13.71 -2.88 -7.77
CA THR A 109 14.62 -2.63 -8.90
C THR A 109 13.87 -1.87 -10.01
N ALA A 110 14.60 -1.13 -10.84
CA ALA A 110 14.04 -0.09 -11.72
C ALA A 110 12.91 -0.55 -12.68
N ASP A 111 12.88 -1.84 -13.00
CA ASP A 111 12.03 -2.43 -14.04
C ASP A 111 11.05 -3.48 -13.46
N SER A 112 10.92 -3.53 -12.13
CA SER A 112 10.02 -4.44 -11.39
C SER A 112 8.70 -3.76 -11.00
N VAL A 113 7.65 -4.56 -10.76
CA VAL A 113 6.38 -4.05 -10.20
C VAL A 113 6.65 -3.50 -8.80
N PRO A 114 6.23 -2.26 -8.47
CA PRO A 114 6.61 -1.62 -7.23
C PRO A 114 6.04 -2.35 -6.00
N TYR A 115 6.95 -2.96 -5.24
CA TYR A 115 6.67 -3.79 -4.08
C TYR A 115 7.02 -3.05 -2.78
N LYS A 116 6.08 -3.02 -1.84
CA LYS A 116 6.31 -2.52 -0.49
C LYS A 116 7.04 -3.59 0.30
N GLY A 117 8.36 -3.50 0.38
CA GLY A 117 9.17 -4.46 1.13
C GLY A 117 8.91 -4.40 2.63
N ILE A 118 8.69 -3.19 3.17
CA ILE A 118 8.33 -2.96 4.57
C ILE A 118 7.27 -1.85 4.65
N TRP A 119 6.25 -2.01 5.47
CA TRP A 119 5.30 -0.99 5.90
C TRP A 119 5.27 -0.91 7.42
N LYS A 120 5.69 0.21 7.99
CA LYS A 120 5.56 0.53 9.41
C LYS A 120 4.36 1.45 9.63
N ASN A 121 3.55 1.22 10.65
CA ASN A 121 2.45 2.09 11.04
C ASN A 121 2.67 2.63 12.45
N TYR A 122 2.25 3.87 12.68
CA TYR A 122 2.54 4.62 13.90
C TYR A 122 1.26 5.10 14.57
N ARG A 123 1.24 5.04 15.90
CA ARG A 123 0.20 5.61 16.74
C ARG A 123 0.30 7.15 16.83
N PRO A 124 -0.73 7.83 17.35
CA PRO A 124 -0.71 9.28 17.57
C PRO A 124 0.37 9.80 18.52
N ASP A 125 1.06 8.94 19.27
CA ASP A 125 2.21 9.28 20.12
C ASP A 125 3.58 9.06 19.43
N GLY A 126 3.59 8.55 18.20
CA GLY A 126 4.80 8.20 17.45
C GLY A 126 5.36 6.79 17.76
N SER A 127 4.73 6.02 18.65
CA SER A 127 5.08 4.60 18.86
C SER A 127 4.70 3.74 17.65
N LEU A 128 5.44 2.66 17.40
CA LEU A 128 5.09 1.68 16.37
C LEU A 128 3.82 0.93 16.78
N GLU A 129 2.81 0.96 15.93
CA GLU A 129 1.60 0.13 16.06
C GLU A 129 1.86 -1.27 15.50
N PHE A 130 2.35 -1.33 14.26
CA PHE A 130 2.75 -2.57 13.61
C PHE A 130 3.87 -2.34 12.59
N VAL A 131 4.58 -3.41 12.25
CA VAL A 131 5.45 -3.50 11.07
C VAL A 131 5.05 -4.72 10.24
N ASN A 132 4.77 -4.50 8.97
CA ASN A 132 4.45 -5.50 7.97
C ASN A 132 5.63 -5.60 6.98
N TYR A 133 6.15 -6.79 6.70
CA TYR A 133 7.23 -7.00 5.73
C TYR A 133 7.12 -8.37 5.08
N GLN A 134 7.79 -8.55 3.94
CA GLN A 134 7.73 -9.78 3.17
C GLN A 134 9.13 -10.35 2.90
N LEU A 135 9.30 -11.64 3.16
CA LEU A 135 10.53 -12.41 2.95
C LEU A 135 10.29 -13.53 1.92
N PRO A 136 11.30 -13.90 1.11
CA PRO A 136 11.28 -15.16 0.40
C PRO A 136 11.42 -16.32 1.40
N ALA A 137 10.65 -17.39 1.21
CA ALA A 137 10.71 -18.59 2.03
C ALA A 137 10.46 -19.85 1.18
N MET A 138 10.69 -21.02 1.78
CA MET A 138 10.32 -22.31 1.21
C MET A 138 9.22 -22.94 2.06
N PHE A 139 8.29 -23.66 1.43
CA PHE A 139 7.22 -24.40 2.11
C PHE A 139 6.89 -25.65 1.31
N ASP A 140 7.01 -26.83 1.93
CA ASP A 140 6.85 -28.15 1.28
C ASP A 140 7.63 -28.33 -0.04
N GLY A 141 8.81 -27.68 -0.13
CA GLY A 141 9.66 -27.70 -1.33
C GLY A 141 9.35 -26.64 -2.39
N ASP A 142 8.25 -25.89 -2.25
CA ASP A 142 7.90 -24.77 -3.13
C ASP A 142 8.46 -23.43 -2.62
N SER A 143 8.86 -22.54 -3.52
CA SER A 143 9.11 -21.13 -3.19
C SER A 143 7.79 -20.40 -2.87
N VAL A 144 7.76 -19.72 -1.72
CA VAL A 144 6.61 -18.93 -1.26
C VAL A 144 7.05 -17.55 -0.76
N THR A 145 6.13 -16.58 -0.76
CA THR A 145 6.32 -15.32 -0.05
C THR A 145 5.80 -15.46 1.37
N HIS A 146 6.65 -15.18 2.36
CA HIS A 146 6.29 -15.09 3.77
C HIS A 146 6.03 -13.63 4.15
N ASN A 147 4.76 -13.28 4.29
CA ASN A 147 4.29 -11.98 4.76
C ASN A 147 4.13 -12.01 6.28
N VAL A 148 4.83 -11.11 6.97
CA VAL A 148 4.92 -11.06 8.44
C VAL A 148 4.38 -9.73 8.93
N VAL A 149 3.39 -9.75 9.83
CA VAL A 149 2.86 -8.55 10.49
C VAL A 149 3.11 -8.65 11.99
N VAL A 150 4.09 -7.90 12.48
CA VAL A 150 4.42 -7.75 13.90
C VAL A 150 3.57 -6.61 14.46
N GLN A 151 2.75 -6.88 15.47
CA GLN A 151 2.00 -5.88 16.22
C GLN A 151 2.65 -5.62 17.58
N PHE A 152 2.71 -4.37 18.02
CA PHE A 152 3.36 -3.97 19.27
C PHE A 152 2.35 -3.59 20.36
N GLY A 153 2.75 -3.71 21.62
CA GLY A 153 1.96 -3.27 22.77
C GLY A 153 1.74 -1.75 22.80
N TYR A 154 0.73 -1.31 23.56
CA TYR A 154 0.46 0.11 23.84
C TYR A 154 1.22 0.62 25.07
N GLN A 155 1.52 -0.26 26.04
CA GLN A 155 2.12 0.12 27.33
C GLN A 155 3.66 0.16 27.26
N THR A 156 4.25 -0.76 26.50
CA THR A 156 5.68 -0.78 26.20
C THR A 156 5.85 -0.78 24.68
N PRO A 157 6.33 0.32 24.05
CA PRO A 157 6.49 0.41 22.60
C PRO A 157 7.48 -0.59 21.96
N ALA A 158 8.23 -1.34 22.77
CA ALA A 158 9.15 -2.39 22.33
C ALA A 158 8.58 -3.82 22.46
N ASP A 159 7.51 -4.01 23.23
CA ASP A 159 6.94 -5.35 23.46
C ASP A 159 6.14 -5.79 22.24
N THR A 160 6.51 -6.94 21.66
CA THR A 160 5.71 -7.57 20.60
C THR A 160 4.45 -8.17 21.22
N LEU A 161 3.28 -7.73 20.77
CA LEU A 161 1.99 -8.26 21.21
C LEU A 161 1.65 -9.55 20.48
N SER A 162 1.87 -9.58 19.17
CA SER A 162 1.68 -10.76 18.32
C SER A 162 2.39 -10.61 16.98
N VAL A 163 2.61 -11.74 16.31
CA VAL A 163 3.13 -11.78 14.93
C VAL A 163 2.22 -12.65 14.09
N HIS A 164 1.61 -12.09 13.05
CA HIS A 164 0.87 -12.84 12.04
C HIS A 164 1.81 -13.27 10.92
N HIS A 165 1.89 -14.57 10.67
CA HIS A 165 2.67 -15.18 9.59
C HIS A 165 1.71 -15.68 8.51
N MET A 166 1.86 -15.20 7.27
CA MET A 166 1.10 -15.66 6.11
C MET A 166 2.07 -16.12 5.03
N TYR A 167 1.87 -17.31 4.48
CA TYR A 167 2.67 -17.88 3.40
C TYR A 167 1.80 -17.97 2.15
N SER A 168 2.25 -17.40 1.03
CA SER A 168 1.51 -17.38 -0.23
C SER A 168 2.39 -17.85 -1.39
N ARG A 169 1.86 -18.73 -2.25
CA ARG A 169 2.44 -18.97 -3.58
C ARG A 169 2.21 -17.75 -4.48
N SER A 170 3.03 -17.58 -5.50
CA SER A 170 2.96 -16.43 -6.42
C SER A 170 1.55 -16.22 -6.99
N GLY A 171 1.01 -15.01 -6.86
CA GLY A 171 -0.33 -14.64 -7.35
C GLY A 171 -1.52 -15.26 -6.59
N GLY A 172 -1.29 -16.01 -5.51
CA GLY A 172 -2.32 -16.76 -4.80
C GLY A 172 -2.76 -16.17 -3.45
N ARG A 173 -3.88 -16.70 -2.95
CA ARG A 173 -4.28 -16.59 -1.53
C ARG A 173 -3.24 -17.29 -0.64
N ALA A 174 -3.18 -16.91 0.63
CA ALA A 174 -2.32 -17.59 1.61
C ALA A 174 -2.60 -19.11 1.60
N VAL A 175 -1.53 -19.90 1.38
CA VAL A 175 -1.54 -21.37 1.50
C VAL A 175 -1.45 -21.80 2.96
N ARG A 176 -0.95 -20.92 3.84
CA ARG A 176 -0.92 -21.11 5.29
C ARG A 176 -0.90 -19.77 6.01
N GLU A 177 -1.59 -19.67 7.14
CA GLU A 177 -1.46 -18.55 8.07
C GLU A 177 -1.49 -19.02 9.54
N PHE A 178 -0.75 -18.35 10.42
CA PHE A 178 -0.79 -18.57 11.87
C PHE A 178 -0.28 -17.36 12.66
N TRP A 179 -0.62 -17.28 13.94
CA TRP A 179 -0.18 -16.21 14.85
C TRP A 179 0.78 -16.77 15.90
N SER A 180 1.90 -16.07 16.14
CA SER A 180 2.77 -16.29 17.31
C SER A 180 2.64 -15.10 18.29
N ARG A 181 3.06 -15.29 19.55
CA ARG A 181 2.91 -14.30 20.64
C ARG A 181 4.14 -14.21 21.52
N ASP A 182 4.29 -13.02 22.10
CA ASP A 182 5.20 -12.64 23.18
C ASP A 182 4.39 -11.75 24.16
N VAL A 183 4.77 -11.41 25.39
CA VAL A 183 5.91 -11.85 26.22
C VAL A 183 5.45 -12.85 27.30
N ARG A 184 4.44 -13.68 27.00
CA ARG A 184 3.84 -14.68 27.93
C ARG A 184 3.69 -16.10 27.36
N GLY A 185 4.37 -16.40 26.25
CA GLY A 185 4.89 -17.75 26.00
C GLY A 185 3.96 -18.90 25.59
N GLN A 186 2.75 -18.66 25.05
CA GLN A 186 1.98 -19.67 24.30
C GLN A 186 1.25 -18.97 23.12
N GLN A 187 1.19 -19.51 21.91
CA GLN A 187 1.16 -20.93 21.49
C GLN A 187 2.40 -21.31 20.65
N PRO A 188 2.94 -22.54 20.77
CA PRO A 188 4.14 -22.96 20.03
C PRO A 188 3.89 -23.12 18.52
N MET A 189 4.97 -23.16 17.72
CA MET A 189 4.91 -23.84 16.42
C MET A 189 4.34 -25.25 16.64
N PRO A 190 3.40 -25.74 15.81
CA PRO A 190 2.88 -27.09 15.99
C PRO A 190 4.00 -28.13 15.92
N GLU A 191 3.79 -29.28 16.55
CA GLU A 191 4.83 -30.32 16.63
C GLU A 191 5.13 -30.91 15.25
N GLY A 192 6.41 -31.15 14.93
CA GLY A 192 6.87 -31.64 13.62
C GLY A 192 7.28 -30.55 12.61
N TRP A 193 7.27 -29.27 13.00
CA TRP A 193 7.52 -28.14 12.11
C TRP A 193 8.99 -27.72 12.10
N LYS A 194 9.67 -27.84 10.96
CA LYS A 194 11.06 -27.38 10.74
C LYS A 194 11.10 -26.24 9.70
N PRO A 195 12.05 -25.29 9.83
CA PRO A 195 12.40 -24.37 8.75
C PRO A 195 13.10 -25.07 7.58
#